data_AF-A0A842PFU2-F1
#
_entry.id   AF-A0A842PFU2-F1
#
_cell.length_a   1.000
_cell.length_b   1.000
_cell.length_c   1.000
_cell.angle_alpha   90.00
_cell.angle_beta   90.00
_cell.angle_gamma   90.00
#
_symmetry.space_group_name_H-M   'P 1'
#
loop_
_entity.id
_entity.type
_entity.pdbx_description
1 polymer ?
#
loop_
_entity_poly.entity_id
_entity_poly.type
_entity_poly.pdbx_seq_one_letter_code
_entity_poly.pdbx_strand_id
1 'polypeptide(L)'
;MNAFQKVFDWKTYIFTALAVISFSSFIVVLFGQTIPGIILAFFKIAGEYVILGSVFIFAFAWLLKARPHNRPKEYSIIPFDVYGKKSKIDGIRTEFKTHDVAWSFMKQYKESYPFYNFALVSDLPKSDKPTIYRYI
;
A
#
# COMPACT_ATOMS: atom_id res chain seq x y z
N MET A 1 -37.82 56.68 -53.24
CA MET A 1 -38.03 56.04 -51.92
C MET A 1 -36.83 56.37 -51.05
N ASN A 2 -37.02 57.16 -49.99
CA ASN A 2 -35.91 57.72 -49.20
C ASN A 2 -35.13 56.60 -48.50
N ALA A 3 -33.81 56.69 -48.44
CA ALA A 3 -32.93 55.72 -47.76
C ALA A 3 -33.39 55.41 -46.33
N PHE A 4 -34.02 56.38 -45.67
CA PHE A 4 -34.63 56.29 -44.35
C PHE A 4 -35.74 55.23 -44.23
N GLN A 5 -36.59 55.05 -45.25
CA GLN A 5 -37.65 54.02 -45.25
C GLN A 5 -37.11 52.61 -45.48
N LYS A 6 -35.98 52.49 -46.16
CA LYS A 6 -35.31 51.20 -46.42
C LYS A 6 -34.59 50.67 -45.18
N VAL A 7 -34.09 51.58 -44.33
CA VAL A 7 -33.51 51.25 -43.01
C VAL A 7 -34.60 50.75 -42.05
N PHE A 8 -35.82 51.28 -42.13
CA PHE A 8 -36.98 50.88 -41.32
C PHE A 8 -37.88 49.82 -41.97
N ASP A 9 -37.37 49.04 -42.93
CA ASP A 9 -38.15 47.99 -43.60
C ASP A 9 -38.27 46.75 -42.68
N TRP A 10 -39.49 46.47 -42.21
CA TRP A 10 -39.85 45.40 -41.28
C TRP A 10 -39.31 44.02 -41.71
N LYS A 11 -39.23 43.77 -43.03
CA LYS A 11 -38.69 42.52 -43.57
C LYS A 11 -37.23 42.32 -43.19
N THR A 12 -36.41 43.38 -43.21
CA THR A 12 -34.99 43.33 -42.85
C THR A 12 -34.80 43.06 -41.36
N TYR A 13 -35.65 43.60 -40.49
CA TYR A 13 -35.62 43.35 -39.04
C TYR A 13 -36.07 41.95 -38.65
N ILE A 14 -37.01 41.35 -39.38
CA ILE A 14 -37.41 39.96 -39.11
C ILE A 14 -36.21 39.01 -39.34
N PHE A 15 -35.48 39.18 -40.43
CA PHE A 15 -34.32 38.32 -40.72
C PHE A 15 -33.22 38.47 -39.68
N THR A 16 -32.93 39.68 -39.22
CA THR A 16 -31.94 39.90 -38.15
C THR A 16 -32.42 39.35 -36.82
N ALA A 17 -33.70 39.53 -36.46
CA ALA A 17 -34.27 38.97 -35.25
C ALA A 17 -34.22 37.43 -35.24
N LEU A 18 -34.59 36.79 -36.35
CA LEU A 18 -34.51 35.33 -36.50
C LEU A 18 -33.07 34.83 -36.40
N ALA A 19 -32.12 35.53 -37.02
CA ALA A 19 -30.69 35.20 -36.92
C ALA A 19 -30.18 35.29 -35.48
N VAL A 20 -30.55 36.36 -34.75
CA VAL A 20 -30.15 36.55 -33.35
C VAL A 20 -30.77 35.47 -32.44
N ILE A 21 -32.06 35.16 -32.63
CA ILE A 21 -32.75 34.12 -31.85
C ILE A 21 -32.13 32.74 -32.11
N SER A 22 -31.90 32.40 -33.39
CA SER A 22 -31.29 31.13 -33.77
C SER A 22 -29.87 30.99 -33.22
N PHE A 23 -29.05 32.04 -33.35
CA PHE A 23 -27.70 32.05 -32.81
C PHE A 23 -27.69 31.94 -31.28
N SER A 24 -28.57 32.68 -30.60
CA SER A 24 -28.70 32.61 -29.14
C SER A 24 -29.10 31.21 -28.67
N SER A 25 -30.07 30.58 -29.33
CA SER A 25 -30.46 29.19 -29.04
C SER A 25 -29.30 28.21 -29.23
N PHE A 26 -28.52 28.37 -30.31
CA PHE A 26 -27.33 27.57 -30.54
C PHE A 26 -26.29 27.72 -29.42
N ILE A 27 -26.01 28.96 -28.99
CA ILE A 27 -25.06 29.22 -27.89
C ILE A 27 -25.53 28.58 -26.59
N VAL A 28 -26.81 28.70 -26.26
CA VAL A 28 -27.38 28.08 -25.04
C VAL A 28 -27.26 26.56 -25.09
N VAL A 29 -27.53 25.92 -26.23
CA VAL A 29 -27.39 24.47 -26.36
C VAL A 29 -25.92 24.05 -26.28
N LEU A 30 -25.04 24.75 -27.01
CA LEU A 30 -23.62 24.41 -27.06
C LEU A 30 -22.96 24.50 -25.68
N PHE A 31 -23.15 25.61 -24.97
CA PHE A 31 -22.50 25.85 -23.69
C PHE A 31 -23.29 25.35 -22.48
N GLY A 32 -24.61 25.25 -22.59
CA GLY A 32 -25.46 24.77 -21.50
C GLY A 32 -25.63 23.26 -21.46
N GLN A 33 -25.51 22.59 -22.61
CA GLN A 33 -25.80 21.16 -22.73
C GLN A 33 -24.63 20.38 -23.33
N THR A 34 -24.20 20.74 -24.53
CA THR A 34 -23.25 19.92 -25.30
C THR A 34 -21.87 19.87 -24.65
N ILE A 35 -21.25 21.02 -24.38
CA ILE A 35 -19.92 21.08 -23.78
C ILE A 35 -19.93 20.48 -22.36
N PRO A 36 -20.84 20.87 -21.44
CA PRO A 36 -20.89 20.25 -20.12
C PRO A 36 -21.16 18.75 -20.17
N GLY A 37 -22.04 18.30 -21.07
CA GLY A 37 -22.36 16.88 -21.24
C GLY A 37 -21.15 16.05 -21.67
N ILE A 38 -20.37 16.54 -22.64
CA ILE A 38 -19.13 15.88 -23.09
C ILE A 38 -18.10 15.82 -21.96
N ILE A 39 -17.91 16.93 -21.23
CA ILE A 39 -16.96 17.00 -20.11
C ILE A 39 -17.36 16.01 -19.01
N LEU A 40 -18.64 15.99 -18.61
CA LEU A 40 -19.14 15.07 -17.59
C LEU A 40 -19.00 13.62 -18.02
N ALA A 41 -19.32 13.28 -19.27
CA ALA A 41 -19.17 11.93 -19.79
C ALA A 41 -17.70 11.49 -19.79
N PHE A 42 -16.79 12.37 -20.21
CA PHE A 42 -15.35 12.09 -20.18
C PHE A 42 -14.86 11.81 -18.76
N PHE A 43 -15.16 12.69 -17.79
CA PHE A 43 -14.72 12.51 -16.41
C PHE A 43 -15.37 11.31 -15.72
N LYS A 44 -16.61 10.96 -16.08
CA LYS A 44 -17.26 9.74 -15.58
C LYS A 44 -16.48 8.50 -16.01
N ILE A 45 -16.20 8.37 -17.30
CA ILE A 45 -15.47 7.23 -17.86
C ILE A 45 -14.03 7.20 -17.34
N ALA A 46 -13.33 8.33 -17.40
CA ALA A 46 -11.96 8.44 -16.90
C ALA A 46 -11.88 8.13 -15.40
N GLY A 47 -12.86 8.60 -14.61
CA GLY A 47 -12.96 8.35 -13.18
C GLY A 47 -13.09 6.87 -12.84
N GLU A 48 -13.93 6.13 -13.57
CA GLU A 48 -14.07 4.67 -13.42
C GLU A 48 -12.72 3.95 -13.61
N TYR A 49 -11.97 4.31 -14.66
CA TYR A 49 -10.65 3.72 -14.90
C TYR A 49 -9.60 4.12 -13.86
N VAL A 50 -9.62 5.36 -13.38
CA VAL A 50 -8.71 5.82 -12.31
C VAL A 50 -8.98 5.09 -11.01
N ILE A 51 -10.25 4.90 -10.64
CA ILE A 51 -10.64 4.16 -9.43
C ILE A 51 -10.16 2.71 -9.56
N LEU A 52 -10.45 2.05 -10.69
CA LEU A 52 -10.02 0.68 -10.93
C LEU A 52 -8.50 0.53 -10.85
N GLY A 53 -7.76 1.41 -11.53
CA GLY A 53 -6.30 1.43 -11.49
C GLY A 53 -5.75 1.65 -10.08
N SER A 54 -6.36 2.55 -9.31
CA SER A 54 -5.95 2.82 -7.92
C SER A 54 -6.14 1.59 -7.02
N VAL A 55 -7.26 0.87 -7.17
CA VAL A 55 -7.52 -0.37 -6.42
C VAL A 55 -6.47 -1.44 -6.75
N PHE A 56 -6.14 -1.61 -8.03
CA PHE A 56 -5.10 -2.57 -8.43
C PHE A 56 -3.72 -2.21 -7.89
N ILE A 57 -3.32 -0.93 -7.99
CA ILE A 57 -2.05 -0.46 -7.43
C ILE A 57 -2.00 -0.69 -5.92
N PHE A 58 -3.09 -0.37 -5.21
CA PHE A 58 -3.19 -0.60 -3.78
C PHE A 58 -3.08 -2.09 -3.43
N ALA A 59 -3.84 -2.96 -4.11
CA ALA A 59 -3.78 -4.40 -3.88
C ALA A 59 -2.38 -4.97 -4.14
N PHE A 60 -1.73 -4.52 -5.22
CA PHE A 60 -0.37 -4.93 -5.57
C PHE A 60 0.65 -4.44 -4.54
N ALA A 61 0.56 -3.18 -4.12
CA ALA A 61 1.42 -2.62 -3.08
C ALA A 61 1.22 -3.34 -1.74
N TRP A 62 -0.03 -3.70 -1.40
CA TRP A 62 -0.35 -4.47 -0.21
C TRP A 62 0.24 -5.88 -0.27
N LEU A 63 0.11 -6.58 -1.40
CA LEU A 63 0.76 -7.89 -1.63
C LEU A 63 2.29 -7.77 -1.52
N LEU A 64 2.84 -6.70 -2.10
CA LEU A 64 4.19 -6.14 -1.90
C LEU A 64 4.66 -6.21 -0.45
N LYS A 65 3.88 -5.54 0.39
CA LYS A 65 4.16 -5.32 1.80
C LYS A 65 3.87 -6.54 2.66
N ALA A 66 2.92 -7.38 2.25
CA ALA A 66 2.50 -8.59 2.95
C ALA A 66 3.53 -9.72 2.88
N ARG A 67 4.73 -9.49 2.33
CA ARG A 67 5.81 -10.47 2.41
C ARG A 67 5.99 -10.92 3.87
N PRO A 68 5.92 -12.24 4.14
CA PRO A 68 6.12 -12.74 5.48
C PRO A 68 7.49 -12.25 5.98
N HIS A 69 7.48 -11.60 7.14
CA HIS A 69 8.70 -11.12 7.77
C HIS A 69 9.67 -12.30 7.87
N ASN A 70 10.91 -12.12 7.42
CA ASN A 70 11.94 -13.15 7.46
C ASN A 70 12.20 -13.52 8.94
N ARG A 71 11.47 -14.50 9.44
CA ARG A 71 11.72 -15.07 10.76
C ARG A 71 13.02 -15.88 10.69
N PRO A 72 13.81 -15.92 11.77
CA PRO A 72 14.97 -16.80 11.81
C PRO A 72 14.53 -18.24 11.58
N LYS A 73 15.29 -18.96 10.75
CA LYS A 73 15.01 -20.36 10.42
C LYS A 73 15.67 -21.33 11.39
N GLU A 74 16.63 -20.84 12.16
CA GLU A 74 17.47 -21.61 13.05
C GLU A 74 17.65 -20.86 14.37
N TYR A 75 17.61 -21.63 15.44
CA TYR A 75 17.71 -21.17 16.83
C TYR A 75 18.71 -22.07 17.54
N SER A 76 19.57 -21.46 18.34
CA SER A 76 20.61 -22.17 19.07
C SER A 76 20.56 -21.82 20.55
N ILE A 77 20.84 -22.79 21.41
CA ILE A 77 20.96 -22.61 22.85
C ILE A 77 22.44 -22.64 23.19
N ILE A 78 22.94 -21.58 23.82
CA ILE A 78 24.33 -21.47 24.25
C ILE A 78 24.38 -21.57 25.78
N PRO A 79 25.04 -22.58 26.36
CA PRO A 79 25.28 -22.66 27.80
C PRO A 79 26.36 -21.66 28.23
N PHE A 80 26.17 -21.11 29.43
CA PHE A 80 27.11 -20.25 30.14
C PHE A 80 27.35 -20.83 31.53
N ASP A 81 28.61 -20.85 31.94
CA ASP A 81 28.97 -21.25 33.29
C ASP A 81 28.60 -20.18 34.34
N VAL A 82 28.88 -20.47 35.61
CA VAL A 82 28.65 -19.56 36.75
C VAL A 82 29.41 -18.23 36.60
N TYR A 83 30.50 -18.23 35.84
CA TYR A 83 31.32 -17.05 35.57
C TYR A 83 30.87 -16.28 34.31
N GLY A 84 29.78 -16.70 33.66
CA GLY A 84 29.27 -16.08 32.44
C GLY A 84 30.11 -16.35 31.19
N LYS A 85 30.99 -17.37 31.22
CA LYS A 85 31.74 -17.82 30.04
C LYS A 85 30.95 -18.89 29.30
N LYS A 86 31.02 -18.85 27.97
CA LYS A 86 30.40 -19.89 27.12
C LYS A 86 31.01 -21.24 27.48
N SER A 87 30.14 -22.19 27.79
CA SER A 87 30.53 -23.56 28.12
C SER A 87 29.83 -24.54 27.19
N LYS A 88 30.40 -25.74 27.07
CA LYS A 88 29.83 -26.84 26.29
C LYS A 88 29.43 -27.94 27.27
N ILE A 89 28.17 -28.34 27.20
CA ILE A 89 27.66 -29.50 27.93
C ILE A 89 27.51 -30.62 26.91
N ASP A 90 28.21 -31.72 27.12
CA ASP A 90 28.13 -32.86 26.22
C ASP A 90 26.80 -33.62 26.41
N GLY A 91 26.24 -34.11 25.31
CA GLY A 91 25.01 -34.91 25.31
C GLY A 91 23.70 -34.12 25.24
N ILE A 92 23.73 -32.77 25.29
CA ILE A 92 22.53 -31.95 25.07
C ILE A 92 22.46 -31.42 23.64
N ARG A 93 21.24 -31.28 23.13
CA ARG A 93 20.98 -30.71 21.82
C ARG A 93 20.96 -29.20 21.91
N THR A 94 21.79 -28.52 21.13
CA THR A 94 21.88 -27.06 21.15
C THR A 94 21.22 -26.38 19.95
N GLU A 95 20.89 -27.11 18.88
CA GLU A 95 20.39 -26.54 17.62
C GLU A 95 18.96 -26.97 17.30
N PHE A 96 18.14 -25.99 16.92
CA PHE A 96 16.69 -26.15 16.73
C PHE A 96 16.20 -25.32 15.55
N LYS A 97 15.19 -25.82 14.82
CA LYS A 97 14.56 -25.09 13.71
C LYS A 97 13.44 -24.15 14.14
N THR A 98 12.88 -24.38 15.33
CA THR A 98 11.68 -23.69 15.82
C THR A 98 11.97 -23.07 17.18
N HIS A 99 11.61 -21.79 17.35
CA HIS A 99 11.76 -21.04 18.58
C HIS A 99 11.14 -21.76 19.79
N ASP A 100 9.91 -22.27 19.65
CA ASP A 100 9.16 -22.82 20.77
C ASP A 100 9.76 -24.13 21.28
N VAL A 101 10.27 -24.96 20.36
CA VAL A 101 11.00 -26.18 20.70
C VAL A 101 12.29 -25.81 21.44
N ALA A 102 13.07 -24.88 20.88
CA ALA A 102 14.30 -24.40 21.52
C ALA A 102 14.04 -23.86 22.94
N TRP A 103 12.97 -23.08 23.11
CA TRP A 103 12.58 -22.55 24.40
C TRP A 103 12.17 -23.64 25.40
N SER A 104 11.41 -24.65 24.97
CA SER A 104 11.04 -25.77 25.83
C SER A 104 12.25 -26.54 26.33
N PHE A 105 13.19 -26.85 25.43
CA PHE A 105 14.46 -27.51 25.81
C PHE A 105 15.31 -26.64 26.72
N MET A 106 15.37 -25.32 26.47
CA MET A 106 16.14 -24.41 27.32
C MET A 106 15.63 -24.40 28.77
N LYS A 107 14.30 -24.43 28.98
CA LYS A 107 13.73 -24.57 30.32
C LYS A 107 14.12 -25.89 30.96
N GLN A 108 13.98 -26.99 30.24
CA GLN A 108 14.37 -28.32 30.73
C GLN A 108 15.86 -28.36 31.10
N TYR A 109 16.72 -27.72 30.30
CA TYR A 109 18.15 -27.63 30.59
C TYR A 109 18.42 -26.78 31.83
N LYS A 110 17.69 -25.68 32.03
CA LYS A 110 17.82 -24.87 33.24
C LYS A 110 17.45 -25.66 34.50
N GLU A 111 16.41 -26.48 34.43
CA GLU A 111 16.00 -27.37 35.54
C GLU A 111 17.04 -28.48 35.78
N SER A 112 17.60 -29.06 34.72
CA SER A 112 18.57 -30.16 34.82
C SER A 112 19.98 -29.69 35.22
N TYR A 113 20.35 -28.47 34.83
CA TYR A 113 21.68 -27.88 35.04
C TYR A 113 21.55 -26.51 35.73
N PRO A 114 21.19 -26.48 37.03
CA PRO A 114 20.87 -25.24 37.74
C PRO A 114 22.03 -24.24 37.83
N PHE A 115 23.28 -24.73 37.78
CA PHE A 115 24.49 -23.91 37.81
C PHE A 115 24.89 -23.31 36.46
N TYR A 116 24.16 -23.64 35.40
CA TYR A 116 24.36 -23.07 34.08
C TYR A 116 23.27 -22.05 33.80
N ASN A 117 23.65 -21.03 33.03
CA ASN A 117 22.71 -20.14 32.37
C ASN A 117 22.66 -20.48 30.88
N PHE A 118 21.55 -20.22 30.23
CA PHE A 118 21.33 -20.56 28.84
C PHE A 118 20.80 -19.36 28.07
N ALA A 119 21.44 -19.05 26.94
CA ALA A 119 20.94 -18.05 26.01
C ALA A 119 20.32 -18.72 24.79
N LEU A 120 19.08 -18.34 24.48
CA LEU A 120 18.42 -18.66 23.21
C LEU A 120 18.80 -17.59 22.19
N VAL A 121 19.46 -18.01 21.12
CA VAL A 121 19.94 -17.12 20.06
C VAL A 121 19.40 -17.54 18.70
N SER A 122 19.37 -16.61 17.76
CA SER A 122 19.30 -16.96 16.32
C SER A 122 20.28 -16.16 15.50
N ASP A 123 20.71 -16.76 14.41
CA ASP A 123 21.43 -16.06 13.36
C ASP A 123 20.44 -15.43 12.39
N LEU A 124 20.33 -14.10 12.46
CA LEU A 124 19.61 -13.36 11.44
C LEU A 124 20.52 -13.22 10.21
N PRO A 125 20.02 -13.52 8.99
CA PRO A 125 20.77 -13.25 7.79
C PRO A 125 21.00 -11.73 7.71
N LYS A 126 22.26 -11.30 7.83
CA LYS A 126 22.79 -9.90 7.90
C LYS A 126 23.18 -9.36 9.28
N SER A 127 23.21 -10.16 10.34
CA SER A 127 23.76 -9.71 11.63
C SER A 127 25.14 -10.34 11.89
N ASP A 128 26.14 -9.50 12.16
CA ASP A 128 27.49 -9.95 12.54
C ASP A 128 27.53 -10.65 13.90
N LYS A 129 26.49 -10.44 14.71
CA LYS A 129 26.34 -11.05 16.03
C LYS A 129 24.99 -11.76 16.14
N PRO A 130 24.94 -12.94 16.79
CA PRO A 130 23.69 -13.62 17.06
C PRO A 130 22.81 -12.76 17.96
N THR A 131 21.52 -12.69 17.66
CA THR A 131 20.55 -11.97 18.51
C THR A 131 20.09 -12.89 19.62
N ILE A 132 20.20 -12.45 20.87
CA ILE A 132 19.68 -13.16 22.04
C ILE A 132 18.19 -12.83 22.18
N TYR A 133 17.34 -13.84 22.11
CA TYR A 133 15.91 -13.71 22.38
C TYR A 133 15.58 -13.83 23.86
N ARG A 134 16.24 -14.76 24.56
CA ARG A 134 16.01 -15.04 25.98
C ARG A 134 17.29 -15.53 26.66
N TYR A 135 17.39 -15.28 27.95
CA TYR A 135 18.48 -15.73 28.81
C TYR A 135 17.88 -16.18 30.15
N ILE A 136 18.16 -17.42 30.58
CA ILE A 136 17.65 -17.99 31.85
C ILE A 136 18.70 -18.83 32.57
#